data_AF-A0A1G8CKV5-F1
#
_entry.id   AF-A0A1G8CKV5-F1
#
_cell.length_a   1.000
_cell.length_b   1.000
_cell.length_c   1.000
_cell.angle_alpha   90.00
_cell.angle_beta   90.00
_cell.angle_gamma   90.00
#
_symmetry.space_group_name_H-M   'P 1'
#
loop_
_entity.id
_entity.type
_entity.pdbx_description
1 polymer ?
#
loop_
_entity_poly.entity_id
_entity_poly.type
_entity_poly.pdbx_seq_one_letter_code
_entity_poly.pdbx_strand_id
1 'polypeptide(L)'
;MLEVALTFPNKGIKEIDNAFYDAHFYKNKQNYVLKSILESTNTEVTGNIISAFSKITITFSENLSMNDYQLIREAIFLLAHHLQADMDDTKAFMGYLENGQKAYLFHEWKNWKAFLLHAKYKSMKGQKVEVKSKAGAWRGILLDYQETFVNSECIITYCTLLTALGEKRVNGKFLHVEATGEFI
;
A
#
# COMPACT_ATOMS: atom_id res chain seq x y z
N MET A 1 5.68 -13.99 -8.45
CA MET A 1 4.37 -14.05 -7.77
C MET A 1 4.64 -14.05 -6.29
N LEU A 2 3.96 -13.20 -5.52
CA LEU A 2 4.14 -13.08 -4.07
C LEU A 2 3.17 -14.01 -3.34
N GLU A 3 3.55 -14.44 -2.14
CA GLU A 3 2.81 -15.41 -1.34
C GLU A 3 2.80 -15.03 0.15
N VAL A 4 1.64 -15.14 0.79
CA VAL A 4 1.48 -15.09 2.25
C VAL A 4 0.76 -16.35 2.72
N ALA A 5 1.33 -17.02 3.71
CA ALA A 5 0.73 -18.19 4.33
C ALA A 5 0.11 -17.82 5.69
N LEU A 6 -1.10 -18.31 5.92
CA LEU A 6 -1.81 -18.20 7.19
C LEU A 6 -1.97 -19.60 7.78
N THR A 7 -1.56 -19.79 9.03
CA THR A 7 -1.74 -21.04 9.77
C THR A 7 -2.64 -20.78 10.97
N PHE A 8 -3.71 -21.55 11.12
CA PHE A 8 -4.72 -21.31 12.16
C PHE A 8 -5.21 -22.62 12.80
N PRO A 9 -5.80 -22.56 14.01
CA PRO A 9 -6.44 -23.71 14.63
C PRO A 9 -7.49 -24.32 13.69
N ASN A 10 -7.77 -25.61 13.83
CA ASN A 10 -8.76 -26.27 12.98
C ASN A 10 -10.13 -25.58 13.10
N LYS A 11 -10.61 -24.95 12.02
CA LYS A 11 -11.88 -24.21 11.98
C LYS A 11 -12.87 -24.88 11.02
N GLY A 12 -14.16 -24.77 11.32
CA GLY A 12 -15.21 -25.24 10.43
C GLY A 12 -15.23 -24.46 9.11
N ILE A 13 -15.62 -25.12 8.01
CA ILE A 13 -15.74 -24.50 6.68
C ILE A 13 -16.54 -23.19 6.72
N LYS A 14 -17.64 -23.17 7.48
CA LYS A 14 -18.50 -21.98 7.60
C LYS A 14 -17.78 -20.80 8.26
N GLU A 15 -16.95 -21.06 9.27
CA GLU A 15 -16.15 -20.01 9.91
C GLU A 15 -15.09 -19.45 8.95
N ILE A 16 -14.46 -20.34 8.17
CA ILE A 16 -13.49 -19.96 7.14
C ILE A 16 -14.17 -19.12 6.05
N ASP A 17 -15.32 -19.57 5.53
CA ASP A 17 -16.11 -18.83 4.54
C ASP A 17 -16.49 -17.42 5.03
N ASN A 18 -16.95 -17.32 6.28
CA ASN A 18 -17.29 -16.02 6.89
C ASN A 18 -16.06 -15.12 7.02
N ALA A 19 -14.92 -15.67 7.48
CA ALA A 19 -13.68 -14.90 7.61
C ALA A 19 -13.18 -14.34 6.28
N PHE A 20 -13.29 -15.12 5.19
CA PHE A 20 -12.99 -14.62 3.85
C PHE A 20 -13.95 -13.51 3.42
N TYR A 21 -15.25 -13.67 3.66
CA TYR A 21 -16.26 -12.66 3.31
C TYR A 21 -16.04 -11.34 4.06
N ASP A 22 -15.79 -11.41 5.36
CA ASP A 22 -15.52 -10.24 6.21
C ASP A 22 -14.22 -9.53 5.80
N ALA A 23 -13.25 -10.28 5.26
CA ALA A 23 -12.02 -9.77 4.67
C ALA A 23 -12.16 -9.34 3.20
N HIS A 24 -13.39 -9.23 2.68
CA HIS A 24 -13.72 -8.82 1.31
C HIS A 24 -13.25 -9.76 0.20
N PHE A 25 -12.95 -11.01 0.53
CA PHE A 25 -12.72 -12.05 -0.46
C PHE A 25 -14.04 -12.71 -0.86
N TYR A 26 -14.20 -12.94 -2.16
CA TYR A 26 -15.38 -13.58 -2.74
C TYR A 26 -15.04 -14.95 -3.29
N LYS A 27 -15.90 -15.93 -3.03
CA LYS A 27 -15.73 -17.29 -3.53
C LYS A 27 -16.01 -17.36 -5.03
N ASN A 28 -15.06 -17.83 -5.81
CA ASN A 28 -15.18 -18.09 -7.25
C ASN A 28 -14.84 -19.56 -7.54
N LYS A 29 -15.86 -20.36 -7.91
CA LYS A 29 -15.82 -21.81 -8.21
C LYS A 29 -15.09 -22.67 -7.16
N GLN A 30 -13.77 -22.54 -7.03
CA GLN A 30 -12.89 -23.29 -6.12
C GLN A 30 -11.93 -22.42 -5.29
N ASN A 31 -11.83 -21.11 -5.56
CA ASN A 31 -10.87 -20.20 -4.92
C ASN A 31 -11.58 -18.99 -4.30
N TYR A 32 -10.86 -18.19 -3.52
CA TYR A 32 -11.30 -16.90 -2.99
C TYR A 32 -10.55 -15.79 -3.70
N VAL A 33 -11.25 -14.76 -4.15
CA VAL A 33 -10.65 -13.66 -4.91
C VAL A 33 -10.95 -12.36 -4.19
N LEU A 34 -9.92 -11.57 -3.92
CA LEU A 34 -10.13 -10.20 -3.43
C LEU A 34 -10.56 -9.37 -4.63
N LYS A 35 -11.85 -9.04 -4.70
CA LYS A 35 -12.35 -8.13 -5.72
C LYS A 35 -12.04 -6.73 -5.24
N SER A 36 -10.91 -6.18 -5.69
CA SER A 36 -10.60 -4.77 -5.47
C SER A 36 -11.80 -3.94 -5.94
N ILE A 37 -12.21 -2.96 -5.14
CA ILE A 37 -13.26 -1.97 -5.45
C ILE A 37 -12.84 -1.07 -6.65
N LEU A 38 -11.69 -1.32 -7.27
CA LEU A 38 -11.16 -0.60 -8.40
C LEU A 38 -11.50 -1.33 -9.70
N GLU A 39 -12.58 -0.90 -10.34
CA GLU A 39 -13.03 -1.31 -11.69
C GLU A 39 -11.98 -1.08 -12.81
N SER A 40 -10.80 -0.54 -12.51
CA SER A 40 -9.82 -0.08 -13.50
C SER A 40 -8.58 -0.96 -13.68
N THR A 41 -8.32 -1.94 -12.81
CA THR A 41 -7.19 -2.85 -12.96
C THR A 41 -7.66 -4.29 -12.80
N ASN A 42 -7.47 -5.13 -13.83
CA ASN A 42 -7.68 -6.58 -13.82
C ASN A 42 -6.70 -7.30 -12.86
N THR A 43 -6.57 -6.81 -11.65
CA THR A 43 -5.65 -7.31 -10.64
C THR A 43 -6.35 -8.42 -9.88
N GLU A 44 -6.14 -9.66 -10.33
CA GLU A 44 -6.68 -10.83 -9.63
C GLU A 44 -5.74 -11.23 -8.48
N VAL A 45 -6.14 -10.91 -7.25
CA VAL A 45 -5.54 -11.45 -6.04
C VAL A 45 -6.28 -12.73 -5.68
N THR A 46 -5.58 -13.86 -5.70
CA THR A 46 -6.19 -15.18 -5.53
C THR A 46 -5.73 -15.80 -4.21
N GLY A 47 -6.67 -16.01 -3.30
CA GLY A 47 -6.53 -16.85 -2.11
C GLY A 47 -6.84 -18.31 -2.46
N ASN A 48 -5.82 -19.16 -2.35
CA ASN A 48 -5.94 -20.61 -2.52
C ASN A 48 -5.88 -21.29 -1.15
N ILE A 49 -6.90 -22.07 -0.81
CA ILE A 49 -6.89 -22.87 0.43
C ILE A 49 -6.09 -24.15 0.16
N ILE A 50 -4.89 -24.25 0.74
CA ILE A 50 -4.05 -25.45 0.61
C ILE A 50 -4.13 -26.24 1.92
N SER A 51 -4.87 -27.35 1.84
CA SER A 51 -4.98 -28.44 2.84
C SER A 51 -5.91 -28.20 4.05
N ALA A 52 -6.79 -29.20 4.27
CA ALA A 52 -7.39 -29.63 5.54
C ALA A 52 -7.54 -28.58 6.68
N PHE A 53 -8.18 -27.44 6.40
CA PHE A 53 -8.78 -26.52 7.39
C PHE A 53 -7.84 -25.90 8.44
N SER A 54 -6.53 -25.83 8.16
CA SER A 54 -5.54 -25.22 9.08
C SER A 54 -4.50 -24.35 8.39
N LYS A 55 -4.47 -24.34 7.05
CA LYS A 55 -3.55 -23.51 6.27
C LYS A 55 -4.24 -22.88 5.07
N ILE A 56 -3.99 -21.59 4.86
CA ILE A 56 -4.41 -20.81 3.70
C ILE A 56 -3.17 -20.21 3.05
N THR A 57 -3.14 -20.15 1.73
CA THR A 57 -2.05 -19.53 0.97
C THR A 57 -2.61 -18.49 0.01
N ILE A 58 -2.21 -17.24 0.19
CA ILE A 58 -2.72 -16.11 -0.57
C ILE A 58 -1.65 -15.67 -1.54
N THR A 59 -1.99 -15.63 -2.83
CA THR A 59 -1.07 -15.34 -3.92
C THR A 59 -1.51 -14.11 -4.70
N PHE A 60 -0.56 -13.26 -5.05
CA PHE A 60 -0.81 -12.02 -5.79
C PHE A 60 0.37 -11.62 -6.67
N SER A 61 0.11 -10.70 -7.61
CA SER A 61 1.11 -10.20 -8.56
C SER A 61 2.20 -9.37 -7.86
N GLU A 62 3.39 -9.34 -8.45
CA GLU A 62 4.50 -8.45 -8.07
C GLU A 62 4.38 -7.05 -8.72
N ASN A 63 3.53 -6.93 -9.75
CA ASN A 63 3.37 -5.72 -10.54
C ASN A 63 2.12 -4.97 -10.12
N LEU A 64 2.06 -4.54 -8.87
CA LEU A 64 0.92 -3.85 -8.26
C LEU A 64 1.26 -2.43 -7.85
N SER A 65 0.26 -1.57 -7.77
CA SER A 65 0.44 -0.23 -7.20
C SER A 65 0.61 -0.31 -5.68
N MET A 66 1.17 0.74 -5.08
CA MET A 66 1.27 0.84 -3.61
C MET A 66 -0.10 0.78 -2.92
N ASN A 67 -1.14 1.31 -3.56
CA ASN A 67 -2.51 1.24 -3.03
C ASN A 67 -3.04 -0.19 -3.08
N ASP A 68 -2.78 -0.93 -4.17
CA ASP A 68 -3.18 -2.34 -4.27
C ASP A 68 -2.49 -3.18 -3.19
N TYR A 69 -1.18 -2.98 -2.97
CA TYR A 69 -0.47 -3.66 -1.88
C TYR A 69 -1.05 -3.33 -0.51
N GLN A 70 -1.43 -2.08 -0.28
CA GLN A 70 -2.08 -1.68 0.97
C GLN A 70 -3.42 -2.39 1.16
N LEU A 71 -4.28 -2.43 0.12
CA LEU A 71 -5.57 -3.11 0.18
C LEU A 71 -5.41 -4.62 0.44
N ILE A 72 -4.47 -5.27 -0.25
CA ILE A 72 -4.16 -6.69 -0.03
C ILE A 72 -3.70 -6.92 1.40
N ARG A 73 -2.78 -6.09 1.90
CA ARG A 73 -2.28 -6.18 3.27
C ARG A 73 -3.39 -6.05 4.29
N GLU A 74 -4.29 -5.07 4.12
CA GLU A 74 -5.44 -4.85 5.00
C GLU A 74 -6.41 -6.05 4.98
N ALA A 75 -6.74 -6.56 3.81
CA ALA A 75 -7.62 -7.73 3.65
C ALA A 75 -7.02 -8.99 4.30
N ILE A 76 -5.75 -9.28 4.05
CA ILE A 76 -5.06 -10.43 4.65
C ILE A 76 -4.93 -10.27 6.18
N PHE A 77 -4.69 -9.05 6.68
CA PHE A 77 -4.64 -8.78 8.12
C PHE A 77 -6.00 -9.05 8.79
N LEU A 78 -7.10 -8.59 8.18
CA LEU A 78 -8.45 -8.88 8.66
C LEU A 78 -8.72 -10.39 8.66
N LEU A 79 -8.39 -11.07 7.56
CA LEU A 79 -8.55 -12.52 7.46
C LEU A 79 -7.78 -13.27 8.56
N ALA A 80 -6.50 -12.92 8.76
CA ALA A 80 -5.67 -13.50 9.81
C ALA A 80 -6.26 -13.24 11.20
N HIS A 81 -6.79 -12.03 11.45
CA HIS A 81 -7.44 -11.69 12.71
C HIS A 81 -8.68 -12.55 12.97
N HIS A 82 -9.59 -12.68 11.99
CA HIS A 82 -10.80 -13.51 12.12
C HIS A 82 -10.47 -15.00 12.32
N LEU A 83 -9.41 -15.48 11.66
CA LEU A 83 -8.96 -16.86 11.79
C LEU A 83 -8.09 -17.10 13.03
N GLN A 84 -7.67 -16.06 13.74
CA GLN A 84 -6.62 -16.15 14.77
C GLN A 84 -5.38 -16.87 14.23
N ALA A 85 -4.98 -16.50 13.02
CA ALA A 85 -3.92 -17.14 12.28
C ALA A 85 -2.56 -16.51 12.56
N ASP A 86 -1.53 -17.36 12.64
CA ASP A 86 -0.15 -16.96 12.49
C ASP A 86 0.13 -16.67 11.01
N MET A 87 0.91 -15.62 10.75
CA MET A 87 1.17 -15.11 9.40
C MET A 87 2.65 -15.25 9.05
N ASP A 88 2.90 -15.84 7.88
CA ASP A 88 4.22 -15.94 7.25
C ASP A 88 4.19 -15.25 5.89
N ASP A 89 4.91 -14.13 5.77
CA ASP A 89 5.04 -13.32 4.57
C ASP A 89 6.46 -13.36 3.97
N THR A 90 7.28 -14.36 4.34
CA THR A 90 8.68 -14.47 3.89
C THR A 90 8.82 -14.61 2.37
N LYS A 91 7.74 -14.99 1.68
CA LYS A 91 7.63 -15.04 0.21
C LYS A 91 6.92 -13.82 -0.40
N ALA A 92 6.51 -12.84 0.40
CA ALA A 92 5.97 -11.57 -0.03
C ALA A 92 7.02 -10.46 0.08
N PHE A 93 8.19 -10.69 -0.54
CA PHE A 93 9.31 -9.76 -0.54
C PHE A 93 8.99 -8.50 -1.37
N MET A 94 9.10 -7.32 -0.74
CA MET A 94 8.75 -6.03 -1.34
C MET A 94 9.98 -5.25 -1.81
N GLY A 95 11.16 -5.54 -1.23
CA GLY A 95 12.40 -4.86 -1.56
C GLY A 95 13.31 -4.68 -0.35
N TYR A 96 14.16 -3.65 -0.42
CA TYR A 96 15.10 -3.32 0.65
C TYR A 96 14.80 -1.94 1.23
N LEU A 97 15.08 -1.77 2.52
CA LEU A 97 15.19 -0.47 3.17
C LEU A 97 16.53 0.19 2.83
N GLU A 98 16.70 1.47 3.20
CA GLU A 98 17.94 2.23 2.98
C GLU A 98 19.17 1.57 3.63
N ASN A 99 18.99 0.93 4.79
CA ASN A 99 20.04 0.22 5.50
C ASN A 99 20.34 -1.20 4.95
N GLY A 100 19.72 -1.59 3.83
CA GLY A 100 19.88 -2.90 3.20
C GLY A 100 19.08 -4.03 3.84
N GLN A 101 18.26 -3.77 4.86
CA GLN A 101 17.35 -4.78 5.43
C GLN A 101 16.24 -5.13 4.44
N LYS A 102 15.81 -6.40 4.45
CA LYS A 102 14.69 -6.86 3.62
C LYS A 102 13.37 -6.35 4.19
N ALA A 103 12.49 -5.92 3.29
CA ALA A 103 11.12 -5.58 3.59
C ALA A 103 10.16 -6.58 2.95
N TYR A 104 9.12 -6.94 3.69
CA TYR A 104 8.06 -7.84 3.28
C TYR A 104 6.70 -7.14 3.41
N LEU A 105 5.63 -7.76 2.94
CA LEU A 105 4.31 -7.11 2.93
C LEU A 105 3.81 -6.72 4.34
N PHE A 106 4.18 -7.47 5.37
CA PHE A 106 3.81 -7.21 6.76
C PHE A 106 5.00 -6.80 7.61
N HIS A 107 6.12 -7.51 7.50
CA HIS A 107 7.36 -7.13 8.18
C HIS A 107 8.01 -5.93 7.49
N GLU A 108 8.32 -4.88 8.26
CA GLU A 108 8.93 -3.64 7.77
C GLU A 108 8.09 -2.80 6.78
N TRP A 109 6.79 -3.12 6.61
CA TRP A 109 5.90 -2.40 5.69
C TRP A 109 5.93 -0.89 5.83
N LYS A 110 5.83 -0.37 7.07
CA LYS A 110 5.79 1.08 7.32
C LYS A 110 7.10 1.75 6.91
N ASN A 111 8.23 1.16 7.30
CA ASN A 111 9.56 1.67 6.98
C ASN A 111 9.81 1.63 5.47
N TRP A 112 9.37 0.56 4.80
CA TRP A 112 9.47 0.43 3.34
C TRP A 112 8.59 1.46 2.62
N LYS A 113 7.33 1.63 3.06
CA LYS A 113 6.42 2.65 2.52
C LYS A 113 6.99 4.06 2.69
N ALA A 114 7.54 4.38 3.86
CA ALA A 114 8.18 5.67 4.13
C ALA A 114 9.40 5.91 3.22
N PHE A 115 10.25 4.89 3.05
CA PHE A 115 11.40 4.94 2.16
C PHE A 115 11.00 5.21 0.71
N LEU A 116 9.98 4.52 0.20
CA LEU A 116 9.47 4.76 -1.16
C LEU A 116 8.86 6.15 -1.33
N LEU A 117 8.11 6.64 -0.33
CA LEU A 117 7.55 7.98 -0.38
C LEU A 117 8.63 9.06 -0.36
N HIS A 118 9.66 8.90 0.47
CA HIS A 118 10.83 9.78 0.49
C HIS A 118 11.50 9.84 -0.89
N ALA A 119 11.80 8.68 -1.48
CA ALA A 119 12.40 8.60 -2.82
C ALA A 119 11.49 9.23 -3.89
N LYS A 120 10.17 8.99 -3.80
CA LYS A 120 9.15 9.58 -4.67
C LYS A 120 9.20 11.12 -4.59
N TYR A 121 9.16 11.71 -3.41
CA TYR A 121 9.21 13.17 -3.26
C TYR A 121 10.52 13.77 -3.75
N LYS A 122 11.64 13.10 -3.50
CA LYS A 122 12.95 13.51 -4.01
C LYS A 122 12.96 13.55 -5.54
N SER A 123 12.36 12.56 -6.19
CA SER A 123 12.26 12.50 -7.65
C SER A 123 11.34 13.57 -8.26
N MET A 124 10.38 14.11 -7.48
CA MET A 124 9.45 15.15 -7.92
C MET A 124 10.06 16.55 -7.92
N LYS A 125 11.20 16.77 -7.26
CA LYS A 125 11.87 18.08 -7.27
C LYS A 125 12.23 18.46 -8.71
N GLY A 126 11.83 19.66 -9.13
CA GLY A 126 11.95 20.15 -10.50
C GLY A 126 10.82 19.72 -11.45
N GLN A 127 9.86 18.92 -11.01
CA GLN A 127 8.70 18.51 -11.81
C GLN A 127 7.46 19.36 -11.50
N LYS A 128 6.52 19.41 -12.44
CA LYS A 128 5.20 20.00 -12.21
C LYS A 128 4.38 19.10 -11.31
N VAL A 129 3.89 19.67 -10.21
CA VAL A 129 3.14 18.97 -9.16
C VAL A 129 1.83 19.69 -8.84
N GLU A 130 0.90 18.93 -8.28
CA GLU A 130 -0.26 19.43 -7.55
C GLU A 130 -0.06 19.15 -6.06
N VAL A 131 -0.23 20.19 -5.24
CA VAL A 131 -0.15 20.13 -3.78
C VAL A 131 -1.55 20.37 -3.22
N LYS A 132 -2.07 19.42 -2.44
CA LYS A 132 -3.39 19.51 -1.79
C LYS A 132 -3.25 19.55 -0.28
N SER A 133 -4.10 20.34 0.35
CA SER A 133 -4.30 20.39 1.79
C SER A 133 -5.77 20.70 2.11
N LYS A 134 -6.15 20.69 3.39
CA LYS A 134 -7.49 21.17 3.81
C LYS A 134 -7.76 22.63 3.44
N ALA A 135 -6.73 23.45 3.27
CA ALA A 135 -6.85 24.87 2.96
C ALA A 135 -6.97 25.15 1.44
N GLY A 136 -6.76 24.15 0.59
CA GLY A 136 -6.85 24.31 -0.86
C GLY A 136 -5.85 23.45 -1.63
N ALA A 137 -5.81 23.69 -2.94
CA ALA A 137 -4.91 23.03 -3.88
C ALA A 137 -4.09 24.07 -4.67
N TRP A 138 -2.82 23.76 -4.94
CA TRP A 138 -1.89 24.61 -5.69
C TRP A 138 -1.16 23.78 -6.74
N ARG A 139 -0.80 24.40 -7.86
CA ARG A 139 -0.05 23.76 -8.94
C ARG A 139 1.18 24.60 -9.30
N GLY A 140 2.29 23.93 -9.59
CA GLY A 140 3.54 24.59 -9.98
C GLY A 140 4.69 23.61 -10.06
N ILE A 141 5.89 24.09 -10.38
CA ILE A 141 7.11 23.28 -10.35
C ILE A 141 7.59 23.18 -8.90
N LEU A 142 7.81 21.97 -8.39
CA LEU A 142 8.31 21.77 -7.03
C LEU A 142 9.78 22.20 -6.94
N LEU A 143 10.05 23.35 -6.33
CA LEU A 143 11.42 23.84 -6.15
C LEU A 143 12.08 23.22 -4.91
N ASP A 144 11.34 23.14 -3.81
CA ASP A 144 11.86 22.58 -2.57
C ASP A 144 10.75 22.09 -1.65
N TYR A 145 11.11 21.24 -0.68
CA TYR A 145 10.17 20.72 0.31
C TYR A 145 10.85 20.39 1.63
N GLN A 146 10.05 20.35 2.69
CA GLN A 146 10.45 19.77 3.97
C GLN A 146 9.47 18.65 4.32
N GLU A 147 10.02 17.58 4.87
CA GLU A 147 9.29 16.40 5.29
C GLU A 147 9.61 16.06 6.75
N THR A 148 8.70 15.32 7.37
CA THR A 148 8.85 14.75 8.69
C THR A 148 8.39 13.30 8.67
N PHE A 149 8.96 12.49 9.57
CA PHE A 149 8.54 11.12 9.79
C PHE A 149 7.70 11.04 11.07
N VAL A 150 6.43 10.68 10.95
CA VAL A 150 5.53 10.45 12.10
C VAL A 150 5.08 9.00 12.05
N ASN A 151 5.37 8.20 13.08
CA ASN A 151 4.99 6.79 13.15
C ASN A 151 5.40 5.95 11.92
N SER A 152 6.59 6.21 11.37
CA SER A 152 7.09 5.62 10.12
C SER A 152 6.23 5.96 8.88
N GLU A 153 5.62 7.15 8.86
CA GLU A 153 5.01 7.74 7.67
C GLU A 153 5.77 9.00 7.25
N CYS A 154 6.18 9.08 5.98
CA CYS A 154 6.83 10.24 5.39
C CYS A 154 5.78 11.28 4.99
N ILE A 155 5.80 12.46 5.60
CA ILE A 155 4.79 13.50 5.40
C ILE A 155 5.47 14.81 5.01
N ILE A 156 5.00 15.45 3.93
CA ILE A 156 5.44 16.80 3.57
C ILE A 156 4.68 17.82 4.43
N THR A 157 5.42 18.72 5.09
CA THR A 157 4.86 19.80 5.91
C THR A 157 5.03 21.17 5.29
N TYR A 158 5.96 21.29 4.33
CA TYR A 158 6.24 22.52 3.63
C TYR A 158 6.69 22.24 2.20
N CYS A 159 6.29 23.10 1.27
CA CYS A 159 6.86 23.12 -0.07
C CYS A 159 6.92 24.53 -0.67
N THR A 160 7.88 24.72 -1.57
CA THR A 160 8.00 25.89 -2.44
C THR A 160 7.70 25.48 -3.87
N LEU A 161 6.74 26.16 -4.48
CA LEU A 161 6.32 25.95 -5.87
C LEU A 161 6.71 27.16 -6.70
N LEU A 162 7.21 26.96 -7.91
CA LEU A 162 7.26 27.99 -8.95
C LEU A 162 5.93 27.97 -9.72
N THR A 163 5.18 29.06 -9.63
CA THR A 163 3.89 29.24 -10.31
C THR A 163 4.00 30.33 -11.38
N ALA A 164 2.96 30.50 -12.20
CA ALA A 164 2.89 31.59 -13.18
C ALA A 164 2.97 32.99 -12.55
N LEU A 165 2.63 33.12 -11.26
CA LEU A 165 2.68 34.38 -10.51
C LEU A 165 3.99 34.52 -9.69
N GLY A 166 4.97 33.63 -9.90
CA GLY A 166 6.20 33.56 -9.14
C GLY A 166 6.19 32.46 -8.07
N GLU A 167 7.09 32.58 -7.09
CA GLU A 167 7.24 31.59 -6.02
C GLU A 167 6.07 31.60 -5.05
N LYS A 168 5.55 30.39 -4.76
CA LYS A 168 4.50 30.16 -3.78
C LYS A 168 4.99 29.20 -2.70
N ARG A 169 4.96 29.66 -1.46
CA ARG A 169 5.27 28.85 -0.27
C ARG A 169 3.97 28.33 0.33
N VAL A 170 3.93 27.03 0.60
CA VAL A 170 2.77 26.34 1.19
C VAL A 170 3.21 25.62 2.45
N ASN A 171 2.51 25.86 3.56
CA ASN A 171 2.74 25.20 4.85
C ASN A 171 1.49 24.41 5.23
N GLY A 172 1.68 23.24 5.85
CA GLY A 172 0.57 22.43 6.36
C GLY A 172 1.05 21.31 7.27
N LYS A 173 0.12 20.70 8.01
CA LYS A 173 0.42 19.51 8.83
C LYS A 173 0.54 18.24 7.97
N PHE A 174 -0.20 18.20 6.85
CA PHE A 174 -0.23 17.10 5.89
C PHE A 174 -0.45 17.70 4.50
N LEU A 175 0.62 17.80 3.70
CA LEU A 175 0.54 18.21 2.31
C LEU A 175 0.61 16.97 1.41
N HIS A 176 -0.43 16.76 0.61
CA HIS A 176 -0.46 15.70 -0.39
C HIS A 176 0.12 16.22 -1.70
N VAL A 177 1.25 15.65 -2.14
CA VAL A 177 1.98 16.11 -3.34
C VAL A 177 1.99 15.02 -4.40
N GLU A 178 1.54 15.34 -5.60
CA GLU A 178 1.50 14.43 -6.75
C GLU A 178 2.04 15.11 -8.00
N ALA A 179 2.83 14.38 -8.80
CA ALA A 179 3.25 14.84 -10.11
C ALA A 179 2.03 14.88 -11.06
N THR A 180 1.94 15.92 -11.89
CA THR A 180 0.83 16.04 -12.84
C THR A 180 1.06 15.27 -14.14
N GLY A 181 2.29 14.82 -14.40
CA GLY A 181 2.68 14.16 -15.66
C GLY A 181 2.76 15.10 -16.86
N GLU A 182 2.52 16.40 -16.66
CA GLU A 182 2.65 17.42 -17.68
C GLU A 182 4.11 17.89 -17.76
N PHE A 183 4.70 17.77 -18.95
CA PHE A 183 5.99 18.39 -19.26
C PHE A 183 5.76 19.83 -19.73
N ILE A 184 6.72 20.71 -19.41
CA ILE A 184 6.69 22.13 -19.77
C ILE A 184 6.67 22.29 -21.28
#